data_AF-A0A959BMQ2-F1
#
_entry.id   AF-A0A959BMQ2-F1
#
_cell.length_a   1.000
_cell.length_b   1.000
_cell.length_c   1.000
_cell.angle_alpha   90.00
_cell.angle_beta   90.00
_cell.angle_gamma   90.00
#
_symmetry.space_group_name_H-M   'P 1'
#
loop_
_entity.id
_entity.type
_entity.pdbx_description
1 polymer ?
#
loop_
_entity_poly.entity_id
_entity_poly.type
_entity_poly.pdbx_seq_one_letter_code
_entity_poly.pdbx_strand_id
1 'polypeptide(L)'
;MKNYCLFFVLMLTLLTGCNKEAKISLEQGPEELISYWKYDGHGEEGERFYTAVLSDEGFSESEKSLMMEFRSDGFFRQFFWNWCATPPAMPSDWQNGQWEQVSEQPLVIKVWFGAFPEDNFQNLEIIEIDETHLVIK
;
A
#
# COMPACT_ATOMS: atom_id res chain seq x y z
N MET A 1 23.51 -5.16 -64.70
CA MET A 1 22.81 -3.88 -64.99
C MET A 1 21.44 -4.25 -65.55
N LYS A 2 20.28 -3.93 -64.99
CA LYS A 2 19.86 -2.93 -64.01
C LYS A 2 18.77 -3.55 -63.12
N ASN A 3 18.85 -3.23 -61.83
CA ASN A 3 17.80 -3.48 -60.84
C ASN A 3 16.66 -2.49 -61.06
N TYR A 4 15.41 -2.96 -61.04
CA TYR A 4 14.27 -2.17 -60.59
C TYR A 4 13.27 -3.12 -59.92
N CYS A 5 13.31 -3.19 -58.60
CA CYS A 5 12.15 -3.59 -57.82
C CYS A 5 11.73 -2.40 -56.98
N LEU A 6 10.49 -2.01 -57.22
CA LEU A 6 9.76 -0.89 -56.69
C LEU A 6 9.78 -0.89 -55.15
N PHE A 7 9.90 0.32 -54.61
CA PHE A 7 9.49 0.70 -53.26
C PHE A 7 8.10 0.14 -52.92
N PHE A 8 7.99 -0.58 -51.81
CA PHE A 8 6.79 -0.50 -50.97
C PHE A 8 7.21 -0.44 -49.51
N VAL A 9 6.93 0.72 -48.92
CA VAL A 9 7.03 1.02 -47.50
C VAL A 9 6.07 0.12 -46.75
N LEU A 10 6.55 -0.60 -45.74
CA LEU A 10 5.72 -0.98 -44.60
C LEU A 10 6.56 -0.82 -43.33
N MET A 11 6.37 0.31 -42.67
CA MET A 11 6.63 0.43 -41.23
C MET A 11 5.84 -0.69 -40.53
N LEU A 12 6.55 -1.63 -39.90
CA LEU A 12 6.02 -2.30 -38.72
C LEU A 12 6.87 -1.84 -37.54
N THR A 13 6.44 -0.75 -36.93
CA THR A 13 6.59 -0.53 -35.50
C THR A 13 5.96 -1.72 -34.79
N LEU A 14 6.76 -2.75 -34.49
CA LEU A 14 6.43 -3.64 -33.40
C LEU A 14 6.61 -2.82 -32.12
N LEU A 15 5.52 -2.12 -31.77
CA LEU A 15 5.13 -1.93 -30.39
C LEU A 15 4.98 -3.32 -29.79
N THR A 16 6.10 -3.96 -29.44
CA THR A 16 6.08 -4.79 -28.24
C THR A 16 5.89 -3.77 -27.13
N GLY A 17 4.62 -3.46 -26.86
CA GLY A 17 4.21 -3.03 -25.55
C GLY A 17 4.88 -4.01 -24.62
N CYS A 18 5.95 -3.55 -23.98
CA CYS A 18 6.43 -4.14 -22.78
C CYS A 18 5.25 -3.91 -21.85
N ASN A 19 4.31 -4.86 -21.85
CA ASN A 19 3.57 -5.16 -20.65
C ASN A 19 4.68 -5.40 -19.65
N LYS A 20 5.09 -4.33 -18.97
CA LYS A 20 5.47 -4.44 -17.58
C LYS A 20 4.19 -4.99 -16.95
N GLU A 21 4.02 -6.31 -17.02
CA GLU A 21 3.62 -7.02 -15.81
C GLU A 21 4.52 -6.39 -14.77
N ALA A 22 3.94 -5.51 -13.94
CA ALA A 22 4.56 -5.11 -12.71
C ALA A 22 4.91 -6.44 -12.09
N LYS A 23 6.19 -6.79 -12.21
CA LYS A 23 6.74 -7.99 -11.62
C LYS A 23 6.72 -7.62 -10.16
N ILE A 24 5.56 -7.81 -9.54
CA ILE A 24 5.33 -7.63 -8.13
C ILE A 24 6.40 -8.50 -7.49
N SER A 25 7.42 -7.85 -6.96
CA SER A 25 8.54 -8.51 -6.31
C SER A 25 8.09 -8.93 -4.92
N LEU A 26 7.13 -9.87 -4.86
CA LEU A 26 6.74 -10.57 -3.63
C LEU A 26 7.79 -11.62 -3.24
N GLU A 27 9.08 -11.34 -3.45
CA GLU A 27 10.17 -12.07 -2.76
C GLU A 27 10.32 -11.57 -1.30
N GLN A 28 9.60 -10.49 -0.96
CA GLN A 28 9.61 -9.81 0.32
C GLN A 28 8.44 -10.31 1.17
N GLY A 29 8.75 -10.73 2.39
CA GLY A 29 7.79 -11.34 3.32
C GLY A 29 6.95 -10.29 4.06
N PRO A 30 6.27 -10.68 5.15
CA PRO A 30 5.61 -9.73 6.03
C PRO A 30 6.60 -8.89 6.85
N GLU A 31 7.90 -9.21 6.83
CA GLU A 31 8.91 -8.51 7.62
C GLU A 31 9.12 -7.06 7.14
N GLU A 32 9.00 -6.84 5.83
CA GLU A 32 9.10 -5.52 5.21
C GLU A 32 7.97 -4.58 5.64
N LEU A 33 6.85 -5.09 6.17
CA LEU A 33 5.78 -4.26 6.72
C LEU A 33 6.21 -3.55 8.00
N ILE A 34 7.21 -4.06 8.72
CA ILE A 34 7.61 -3.57 10.04
C ILE A 34 8.24 -2.19 9.92
N SER A 35 7.41 -1.15 10.00
CA SER A 35 7.79 0.25 9.85
C SER A 35 6.64 1.18 10.26
N TYR A 36 6.91 2.48 10.24
CA TYR A 36 5.88 3.50 10.14
C TYR A 36 5.60 3.82 8.67
N TRP A 37 4.34 3.82 8.30
CA TRP A 37 3.87 4.08 6.94
C TRP A 37 3.05 5.36 6.92
N LYS A 38 3.60 6.41 6.32
CA LYS A 38 2.92 7.69 6.13
C LYS A 38 2.05 7.60 4.87
N TYR A 39 0.78 7.97 4.99
CA TYR A 39 -0.14 8.00 3.86
C TYR A 39 0.16 9.15 2.90
N ASP A 40 0.28 8.85 1.60
CA ASP A 40 0.59 9.84 0.56
C ASP A 40 -0.58 10.10 -0.41
N GLY A 41 -1.56 9.19 -0.48
CA GLY A 41 -2.76 9.39 -1.29
C GLY A 41 -3.33 8.12 -1.90
N HIS A 42 -4.26 8.31 -2.84
CA HIS A 42 -4.93 7.24 -3.59
C HIS A 42 -4.35 7.08 -4.99
N GLY A 43 -4.31 5.83 -5.46
CA GLY A 43 -4.02 5.48 -6.85
C GLY A 43 -5.26 5.27 -7.70
N GLU A 44 -5.08 4.52 -8.79
CA GLU A 44 -6.20 4.02 -9.59
C GLU A 44 -6.91 2.89 -8.83
N GLU A 45 -8.19 2.65 -9.13
CA GLU A 45 -8.93 1.47 -8.65
C GLU A 45 -8.91 1.15 -7.13
N GLY A 46 -8.87 2.18 -6.27
CA GLY A 46 -8.96 2.00 -4.81
C GLY A 46 -7.64 1.76 -4.10
N GLU A 47 -6.52 1.86 -4.80
CA GLU A 47 -5.18 1.76 -4.22
C GLU A 47 -4.88 2.90 -3.24
N ARG A 48 -4.08 2.59 -2.21
CA ARG A 48 -3.56 3.54 -1.21
C ARG A 48 -2.04 3.42 -1.16
N PHE A 49 -1.37 4.56 -1.28
CA PHE A 49 0.09 4.67 -1.27
C PHE A 49 0.61 5.15 0.08
N TYR A 50 1.71 4.55 0.50
CA TYR A 50 2.42 4.93 1.71
C TYR A 50 3.93 4.96 1.50
N THR A 51 4.59 5.88 2.21
CA THR A 51 6.05 5.99 2.29
C THR A 51 6.51 5.58 3.69
N ALA A 52 7.58 4.79 3.76
CA ALA A 52 8.23 4.43 5.02
C ALA A 52 8.85 5.65 5.70
N VAL A 53 8.64 5.80 7.00
CA VAL A 53 9.28 6.83 7.83
C VAL A 53 9.83 6.21 9.12
N LEU A 54 10.76 6.90 9.78
CA LEU A 54 11.44 6.36 10.95
C LEU A 54 10.55 6.34 12.21
N SER A 55 9.63 7.31 12.33
CA SER A 55 8.71 7.45 13.45
C SER A 55 7.58 8.43 13.11
N ASP A 56 6.60 8.59 14.00
CA ASP A 56 5.56 9.61 13.91
C ASP A 56 5.97 10.97 14.52
N GLU A 57 7.21 11.12 15.00
CA GLU A 57 7.70 12.38 15.56
C GLU A 57 7.82 13.48 14.51
N GLY A 58 7.43 14.70 14.86
CA GLY A 58 7.54 15.88 13.98
C GLY A 58 6.38 16.08 13.00
N PHE A 59 5.45 15.12 12.88
CA PHE A 59 4.22 15.28 12.10
C PHE A 59 3.10 15.93 12.92
N SER A 60 2.36 16.85 12.32
CA SER A 60 1.08 17.35 12.86
C SER A 60 -0.02 16.27 12.78
N GLU A 61 -1.11 16.45 13.52
CA GLU A 61 -2.26 15.52 13.47
C GLU A 61 -2.79 15.32 12.05
N SER A 62 -2.85 16.38 11.25
CA SER A 62 -3.28 16.31 9.86
C SER A 62 -2.34 15.50 8.99
N GLU A 63 -1.02 15.59 9.23
CA GLU A 63 -0.01 14.84 8.49
C GLU A 63 0.03 13.36 8.91
N LYS A 64 -0.40 13.05 10.13
CA LYS A 64 -0.56 11.68 10.62
C LYS A 64 -1.83 11.02 10.12
N SER A 65 -2.75 11.73 9.46
CA SER A 65 -4.00 11.15 8.99
C SER A 65 -3.76 9.89 8.15
N LEU A 66 -4.31 8.75 8.58
CA LEU A 66 -4.15 7.42 7.98
C LEU A 66 -2.73 6.82 8.06
N MET A 67 -1.84 7.41 8.86
CA MET A 67 -0.54 6.81 9.16
C MET A 67 -0.72 5.47 9.87
N MET A 68 0.11 4.48 9.55
CA MET A 68 0.10 3.16 10.17
C MET A 68 1.46 2.82 10.78
N GLU A 69 1.47 1.94 11.78
CA GLU A 69 2.67 1.27 12.27
C GLU A 69 2.39 -0.23 12.35
N PHE A 70 3.26 -1.04 11.74
CA PHE A 70 3.32 -2.48 11.99
C PHE A 70 4.57 -2.79 12.79
N ARG A 71 4.43 -3.65 13.80
CA ARG A 71 5.56 -4.11 14.63
C ARG A 71 5.74 -5.62 14.54
N SER A 72 6.98 -6.06 14.78
CA SER A 72 7.38 -7.47 14.75
C SER A 72 6.68 -8.35 15.78
N ASP A 73 6.11 -7.77 16.84
CA ASP A 73 5.36 -8.46 17.88
C ASP A 73 3.87 -8.65 17.54
N GLY A 74 3.45 -8.33 16.31
CA GLY A 74 2.06 -8.41 15.87
C GLY A 74 1.22 -7.19 16.26
N PHE A 75 1.82 -6.16 16.88
CA PHE A 75 1.12 -4.90 17.17
C PHE A 75 0.92 -4.09 15.89
N PHE A 76 -0.29 -3.53 15.75
CA PHE A 76 -0.66 -2.61 14.68
C PHE A 76 -1.28 -1.36 15.29
N ARG A 77 -1.04 -0.19 14.70
CA ARG A 77 -1.88 0.98 14.98
C ARG A 77 -2.09 1.83 13.74
N GLN A 78 -3.22 2.52 13.69
CA GLN A 78 -3.54 3.48 12.64
C GLN A 78 -4.03 4.79 13.25
N PHE A 79 -3.55 5.92 12.75
CA PHE A 79 -3.98 7.22 13.23
C PHE A 79 -5.20 7.70 12.43
N PHE A 80 -6.26 8.06 13.14
CA PHE A 80 -7.45 8.66 12.54
C PHE A 80 -7.47 10.14 12.87
N TRP A 81 -7.45 11.01 11.86
CA TRP A 81 -7.62 12.44 12.05
C TRP A 81 -9.07 12.83 11.77
N ASN A 82 -9.71 13.48 12.74
CA ASN A 82 -11.09 13.91 12.62
C ASN A 82 -11.19 15.43 12.44
N TRP A 83 -11.19 15.92 11.19
CA TRP A 83 -11.35 17.35 10.90
C TRP A 83 -12.77 17.85 11.21
N CYS A 84 -13.82 17.07 10.86
CA CYS A 84 -15.19 17.60 10.68
C CYS A 84 -16.26 16.86 11.47
N ALA A 85 -15.99 16.37 12.68
CA ALA A 85 -17.05 15.66 13.39
C ALA A 85 -18.05 16.58 14.10
N THR A 86 -19.29 16.44 13.65
CA THR A 86 -20.47 16.76 14.47
C THR A 86 -20.52 15.78 15.64
N PRO A 87 -20.75 16.24 16.89
CA PRO A 87 -20.77 15.36 18.06
C PRO A 87 -21.74 14.17 17.93
N PRO A 88 -21.37 12.97 18.44
CA PRO A 88 -20.09 12.67 19.10
C PRO A 88 -18.96 12.44 18.08
N ALA A 89 -17.93 13.29 18.17
CA ALA A 89 -16.72 13.15 17.37
C ALA A 89 -15.86 12.00 17.90
N MET A 90 -15.43 11.11 17.03
CA MET A 90 -14.29 10.24 17.36
C MET A 90 -13.07 11.15 17.58
N PRO A 91 -12.36 11.05 18.71
CA PRO A 91 -11.16 11.86 18.92
C PRO A 91 -10.12 11.52 17.85
N SER A 92 -9.33 12.52 17.45
CA SER A 92 -8.14 12.29 16.64
C SER A 92 -7.11 11.54 17.49
N ASP A 93 -6.87 10.27 17.21
CA ASP A 93 -5.97 9.44 18.00
C ASP A 93 -5.49 8.20 17.23
N TRP A 94 -4.48 7.54 17.78
CA TRP A 94 -4.04 6.20 17.38
C TRP A 94 -5.05 5.16 17.84
N GLN A 95 -5.56 4.38 16.89
CA GLN A 95 -6.29 3.16 17.17
C GLN A 95 -5.31 2.00 17.22
N ASN A 96 -5.18 1.40 18.40
CA ASN A 96 -4.29 0.26 18.62
C ASN A 96 -5.01 -1.05 18.33
N GLY A 97 -4.28 -1.95 17.69
CA GLY A 97 -4.78 -3.20 17.18
C GLY A 97 -3.67 -4.24 17.08
N GLN A 98 -3.95 -5.28 16.33
CA GLN A 98 -3.03 -6.36 16.05
C GLN A 98 -3.11 -6.71 14.56
N TRP A 99 -2.10 -7.41 14.07
CA TRP A 99 -2.06 -7.89 12.70
C TRP A 99 -1.51 -9.31 12.60
N GLU A 100 -1.97 -10.03 11.57
CA GLU A 100 -1.43 -11.32 11.19
C GLU A 100 -1.48 -11.50 9.66
N GLN A 101 -0.53 -12.25 9.11
CA GLN A 101 -0.60 -12.65 7.71
C GLN A 101 -1.57 -13.82 7.54
N VAL A 102 -2.50 -13.70 6.60
CA VAL A 102 -3.53 -14.72 6.33
C VAL A 102 -3.44 -15.35 4.94
N SER A 103 -2.64 -14.77 4.04
CA SER A 103 -2.33 -15.32 2.72
C SER A 103 -0.95 -14.88 2.26
N GLU A 104 -0.24 -15.73 1.51
CA GLU A 104 1.06 -15.42 0.89
C GLU A 104 0.92 -14.93 -0.55
N GLN A 105 -0.02 -15.48 -1.34
CA GLN A 105 -0.20 -15.14 -2.75
C GLN A 105 -1.70 -15.08 -3.11
N PRO A 106 -2.32 -13.87 -3.13
CA PRO A 106 -1.72 -12.57 -2.84
C PRO A 106 -1.32 -12.44 -1.36
N LEU A 107 -0.39 -11.53 -1.05
CA LEU A 107 -0.05 -11.19 0.34
C LEU A 107 -1.24 -10.45 0.96
N VAL A 108 -1.84 -11.06 1.98
CA VAL A 108 -2.99 -10.47 2.68
C VAL A 108 -2.70 -10.39 4.17
N ILE A 109 -2.85 -9.20 4.72
CA ILE A 109 -2.69 -8.91 6.14
C ILE A 109 -4.06 -8.65 6.74
N LYS A 110 -4.41 -9.39 7.78
CA LYS A 110 -5.59 -9.11 8.59
C LYS A 110 -5.17 -8.19 9.72
N VAL A 111 -5.85 -7.05 9.85
CA VAL A 111 -5.71 -6.12 10.98
C VAL A 111 -7.01 -6.06 11.76
N TRP A 112 -6.95 -5.91 13.07
CA TRP A 112 -8.14 -5.74 13.91
C TRP A 112 -7.84 -4.85 15.11
N PHE A 113 -8.88 -4.17 15.59
CA PHE A 113 -8.79 -3.25 16.73
C PHE A 113 -9.56 -3.83 17.92
N GLY A 114 -8.93 -3.85 19.09
CA GLY A 114 -9.50 -4.45 20.31
C GLY A 114 -9.18 -5.95 20.48
N ALA A 115 -9.86 -6.58 21.43
CA ALA A 115 -9.48 -7.92 21.94
C ALA A 115 -9.96 -9.09 21.08
N PHE A 116 -10.95 -8.89 20.21
CA PHE A 116 -11.58 -9.99 19.45
C PHE A 116 -11.53 -9.70 17.94
N PRO A 117 -10.78 -10.51 17.16
CA PRO A 117 -10.61 -10.29 15.73
C PRO A 117 -11.84 -10.64 14.88
N GLU A 118 -12.88 -11.23 15.45
CA GLU A 118 -14.03 -11.76 14.70
C GLU A 118 -15.08 -10.69 14.37
N ASP A 119 -15.12 -9.60 15.14
CA ASP A 119 -16.20 -8.59 15.05
C ASP A 119 -15.76 -7.27 14.40
N ASN A 120 -14.46 -7.01 14.29
CA ASN A 120 -13.93 -5.74 13.77
C ASN A 120 -12.52 -5.89 13.19
N PHE A 121 -12.45 -6.45 11.98
CA PHE A 121 -11.21 -6.62 11.24
C PHE A 121 -11.30 -6.08 9.81
N GLN A 122 -10.13 -5.77 9.24
CA GLN A 122 -9.95 -5.43 7.84
C GLN A 122 -8.87 -6.34 7.25
N ASN A 123 -9.11 -6.85 6.05
CA ASN A 123 -8.07 -7.48 5.24
C ASN A 123 -7.45 -6.40 4.33
N LEU A 124 -6.13 -6.30 4.35
CA LEU A 124 -5.32 -5.43 3.52
C LEU A 124 -4.62 -6.30 2.47
N GLU A 125 -4.95 -6.10 1.19
CA GLU A 125 -4.26 -6.76 0.09
C GLU A 125 -3.02 -5.93 -0.27
N ILE A 126 -1.83 -6.50 -0.05
CA ILE A 126 -0.56 -5.83 -0.33
C ILE A 126 -0.18 -6.11 -1.78
N ILE A 127 -0.17 -5.07 -2.61
CA ILE A 127 0.12 -5.17 -4.03
C ILE A 127 1.62 -4.97 -4.29
N GLU A 128 2.24 -4.07 -3.54
CA GLU A 128 3.67 -3.74 -3.64
C GLU A 128 4.19 -3.33 -2.27
N ILE A 129 5.38 -3.80 -1.93
CA ILE A 129 6.10 -3.41 -0.72
C ILE A 129 7.60 -3.49 -0.96
N ASP A 130 8.32 -2.49 -0.48
CA ASP A 130 9.78 -2.48 -0.33
C ASP A 130 10.19 -1.70 0.93
N GLU A 131 11.48 -1.42 1.14
CA GLU A 131 11.99 -0.70 2.32
C GLU A 131 11.49 0.76 2.43
N THR A 132 10.87 1.29 1.36
CA THR A 132 10.53 2.71 1.19
C THR A 132 9.07 2.95 0.79
N HIS A 133 8.43 2.01 0.11
CA HIS A 133 7.07 2.16 -0.42
C HIS A 133 6.18 0.98 -0.04
N LEU A 134 4.90 1.29 0.15
CA LEU A 134 3.84 0.31 0.39
C LEU A 134 2.59 0.71 -0.40
N VAL A 135 2.00 -0.26 -1.10
CA VAL A 135 0.76 -0.10 -1.87
C VAL A 135 -0.26 -1.14 -1.41
N ILE A 136 -1.41 -0.66 -0.97
CA ILE A 136 -2.52 -1.49 -0.48
C ILE A 136 -3.74 -1.31 -1.37
N LYS A 137 -4.42 -2.41 -1.72
CA LYS A 137 -5.81 -2.39 -2.20
C LYS A 137 -6.75 -2.47 -0.99
#